data_AF-A0A1J0WET9-F1
#
_entry.id   AF-A0A1J0WET9-F1
#
_cell.length_a   1.000
_cell.length_b   1.000
_cell.length_c   1.000
_cell.angle_alpha   90.00
_cell.angle_beta   90.00
_cell.angle_gamma   90.00
#
_symmetry.space_group_name_H-M   'P 1'
#
loop_
_entity.id
_entity.type
_entity.pdbx_description
1 polymer ?
#
loop_
_entity_poly.entity_id
_entity_poly.type
_entity_poly.pdbx_seq_one_letter_code
_entity_poly.pdbx_strand_id
1 'polypeptide(L)'
;MSRRGIVIGLHWAAFLLILIMIKGGVSTPWALWLFVGVVAAWEALTLAKGLIGRPGPKLSPGMRRAYPWMHRTLHILLALTALACLLRLAGHPLRYLDAWILLNITLAAGAFHGVFHVWRHTALYDNALRLILPRIMHKWL
;
A
#
# COMPACT_ATOMS: atom_id res chain seq x y z
N MET A 1 10.45 4.50 -17.92
CA MET A 1 10.39 3.81 -16.62
C MET A 1 9.74 2.44 -16.78
N SER A 2 10.21 1.40 -16.09
CA SER A 2 9.57 0.08 -16.13
C SER A 2 8.29 0.07 -15.27
N ARG A 3 7.32 -0.79 -15.61
CA ARG A 3 6.09 -0.99 -14.81
C ARG A 3 6.40 -1.25 -13.33
N ARG A 4 7.41 -2.08 -13.07
CA ARG A 4 7.87 -2.39 -11.71
C ARG A 4 8.38 -1.15 -10.98
N GLY A 5 9.17 -0.31 -11.65
CA GLY A 5 9.66 0.94 -11.08
C GLY A 5 8.52 1.91 -10.73
N ILE A 6 7.50 2.00 -11.58
CA ILE A 6 6.29 2.80 -11.31
C ILE A 6 5.57 2.29 -10.06
N VAL A 7 5.32 0.97 -9.97
CA VAL A 7 4.64 0.38 -8.79
C VAL A 7 5.45 0.59 -7.50
N ILE A 8 6.77 0.43 -7.54
CA ILE A 8 7.63 0.74 -6.38
C ILE A 8 7.47 2.22 -5.99
N GLY A 9 7.52 3.14 -6.96
CA GLY A 9 7.32 4.57 -6.71
C GLY A 9 5.96 4.87 -6.08
N LEU A 10 4.87 4.35 -6.65
CA LEU A 10 3.51 4.53 -6.13
C LEU A 10 3.35 3.95 -4.73
N HIS A 11 3.92 2.77 -4.47
CA HIS A 11 3.89 2.12 -3.15
C HIS A 11 4.55 2.99 -2.07
N TRP A 12 5.79 3.44 -2.31
CA TRP A 12 6.51 4.28 -1.36
C TRP A 12 5.91 5.68 -1.24
N ALA A 13 5.41 6.26 -2.33
CA ALA A 13 4.70 7.53 -2.28
C ALA A 13 3.43 7.43 -1.41
N ALA A 14 2.62 6.38 -1.60
CA ALA A 14 1.43 6.15 -0.77
C ALA A 14 1.79 5.97 0.71
N PHE A 15 2.81 5.16 1.01
CA PHE A 15 3.27 4.96 2.39
C PHE A 15 3.72 6.27 3.06
N LEU A 16 4.55 7.07 2.38
CA LEU A 16 5.01 8.36 2.92
C LEU A 16 3.86 9.37 3.09
N LEU A 17 2.90 9.39 2.17
CA LEU A 17 1.71 10.23 2.30
C LEU A 17 0.85 9.82 3.49
N ILE A 18 0.70 8.52 3.75
CA ILE A 18 0.02 8.04 4.96
C ILE A 18 0.72 8.59 6.20
N LEU A 19 2.05 8.51 6.30
CA LEU A 19 2.79 9.03 7.45
C LEU A 19 2.65 10.55 7.60
N ILE A 20 2.68 11.31 6.49
CA ILE A 20 2.44 12.76 6.48
C ILE A 20 1.04 13.06 7.02
N MET A 21 0.03 12.34 6.55
CA MET A 21 -1.37 12.52 6.94
C MET A 21 -1.65 12.09 8.40
N ILE A 22 -0.86 11.15 8.94
CA ILE A 22 -0.93 10.80 10.37
C ILE A 22 -0.40 11.94 11.24
N LYS A 23 0.74 12.53 10.87
CA LYS A 23 1.35 13.64 11.63
C LYS A 23 0.53 14.93 11.53
N GLY A 24 0.15 15.32 10.31
CA GLY A 24 -0.57 16.57 10.04
C GLY A 24 -2.07 16.48 10.21
N GLY A 25 -2.59 15.29 10.53
CA GLY A 25 -4.01 14.96 10.41
C GLY A 25 -4.47 14.87 8.94
N VAL A 26 -5.59 14.22 8.71
CA VAL A 26 -6.35 14.27 7.44
C VAL A 26 -7.01 15.64 7.20
N SER A 27 -6.54 16.69 7.87
CA SER A 27 -6.99 18.07 7.75
C SER A 27 -6.26 18.86 6.66
N THR A 28 -5.19 18.31 6.08
CA THR A 28 -4.34 19.03 5.12
C THR A 28 -4.76 18.73 3.67
N PRO A 29 -5.39 19.66 2.92
CA PRO A 29 -6.03 19.33 1.64
C PRO A 29 -5.07 18.87 0.54
N TRP A 30 -3.86 19.46 0.46
CA TRP A 30 -2.89 19.07 -0.57
C TRP A 30 -2.44 17.61 -0.41
N ALA A 31 -2.30 17.14 0.83
CA ALA A 31 -1.89 15.77 1.12
C ALA A 31 -3.01 14.78 0.74
N LEU A 32 -4.27 15.13 1.02
CA LEU A 32 -5.43 14.33 0.58
C LEU A 32 -5.52 14.23 -0.94
N TRP A 33 -5.41 15.36 -1.66
CA TRP A 33 -5.44 15.36 -3.12
C TRP A 33 -4.32 14.53 -3.73
N LEU A 34 -3.10 14.68 -3.21
CA LEU A 34 -1.95 13.92 -3.68
C LEU A 34 -2.10 12.42 -3.39
N PHE A 35 -2.59 12.06 -2.21
CA PHE A 35 -2.89 10.67 -1.86
C PHE A 35 -3.95 10.07 -2.77
N VAL A 36 -5.06 10.77 -3.01
CA VAL A 36 -6.12 10.34 -3.95
C VAL A 36 -5.54 10.11 -5.34
N GLY A 37 -4.72 11.05 -5.85
CA GLY A 37 -4.10 10.92 -7.17
C GLY A 37 -3.14 9.72 -7.28
N VAL A 38 -2.28 9.52 -6.26
CA VAL A 38 -1.34 8.38 -6.21
C VAL A 38 -2.09 7.05 -6.16
N VAL A 39 -3.11 6.94 -5.31
CA VAL A 39 -3.92 5.72 -5.19
C VAL A 39 -4.70 5.47 -6.47
N ALA A 40 -5.36 6.48 -7.05
CA ALA A 40 -6.09 6.33 -8.30
C ALA A 40 -5.19 5.84 -9.44
N ALA A 41 -3.97 6.38 -9.56
CA ALA A 41 -2.99 5.92 -10.55
C ALA A 41 -2.57 4.46 -10.32
N TRP A 42 -2.39 4.05 -9.06
CA TRP A 42 -2.02 2.68 -8.72
C TRP A 42 -3.17 1.70 -8.96
N GLU A 43 -4.38 2.02 -8.52
CA GLU A 43 -5.58 1.20 -8.76
C GLU A 43 -5.87 1.07 -10.26
N ALA A 44 -5.79 2.16 -11.04
CA ALA A 44 -5.95 2.10 -12.49
C ALA A 44 -4.94 1.14 -13.14
N LEU A 45 -3.67 1.19 -12.71
CA LEU A 45 -2.63 0.29 -13.20
C LEU A 45 -2.91 -1.17 -12.80
N THR A 46 -3.39 -1.39 -11.58
CA THR A 46 -3.75 -2.72 -11.06
C THR A 46 -4.95 -3.31 -11.79
N LEU A 47 -5.98 -2.52 -12.06
CA LEU A 47 -7.17 -2.94 -12.84
C LEU A 47 -6.79 -3.25 -14.29
N ALA A 48 -5.98 -2.39 -14.92
CA ALA A 48 -5.60 -2.56 -16.33
C ALA A 48 -4.62 -3.71 -16.58
N LYS A 49 -3.73 -4.01 -15.62
CA LYS A 49 -2.60 -4.94 -15.84
C LYS A 49 -2.45 -6.04 -14.78
N GLY A 50 -3.37 -6.12 -13.82
CA GLY A 50 -3.34 -7.04 -12.68
C GLY A 50 -2.32 -6.67 -11.60
N LEU A 51 -2.26 -7.47 -10.53
CA LEU A 51 -1.26 -7.36 -9.47
C LEU A 51 0.10 -7.92 -9.93
N ILE A 52 1.19 -7.25 -9.56
CA ILE A 52 2.57 -7.70 -9.87
C ILE A 52 3.07 -8.73 -8.83
N GLY A 53 2.62 -8.60 -7.58
CA GLY A 53 3.09 -9.42 -6.47
C GLY A 53 2.84 -10.91 -6.71
N ARG A 54 3.85 -11.73 -6.45
CA ARG A 54 3.77 -13.20 -6.51
C ARG A 54 4.17 -13.79 -5.16
N PRO A 55 3.55 -14.92 -4.75
CA PRO A 55 3.95 -15.61 -3.55
C PRO A 55 5.40 -16.10 -3.68
N GLY A 56 6.16 -16.03 -2.58
CA GLY A 56 7.52 -16.56 -2.54
C GLY A 56 7.53 -18.09 -2.66
N PRO A 57 8.54 -18.69 -3.32
CA PRO A 57 8.61 -20.13 -3.52
C PRO A 57 8.70 -20.90 -2.18
N LYS A 58 9.30 -20.28 -1.16
CA LYS A 58 9.51 -20.84 0.17
C LYS A 58 8.30 -20.72 1.11
N LEU A 59 7.23 -20.05 0.69
CA LEU A 59 5.99 -20.02 1.47
C LEU A 59 5.32 -21.40 1.46
N SER A 60 4.70 -21.77 2.59
CA SER A 60 3.89 -22.98 2.68
C SER A 60 2.70 -22.94 1.70
N PRO A 61 2.14 -24.09 1.26
CA PRO A 61 1.02 -24.12 0.32
C PRO A 61 -0.18 -23.27 0.74
N GLY A 62 -0.52 -23.27 2.04
CA GLY A 62 -1.60 -22.44 2.59
C GLY A 62 -1.32 -20.94 2.45
N MET A 63 -0.13 -20.49 2.81
CA MET A 63 0.28 -19.08 2.69
C MET A 63 0.34 -18.63 1.23
N ARG A 64 0.75 -19.50 0.30
CA ARG A 64 0.73 -19.21 -1.13
C ARG A 64 -0.68 -18.97 -1.67
N ARG A 65 -1.69 -19.70 -1.16
CA ARG A 65 -3.11 -19.47 -1.51
C ARG A 65 -3.68 -18.19 -0.90
N ALA A 66 -3.26 -17.84 0.31
CA ALA A 66 -3.71 -16.61 0.99
C ALA A 66 -3.06 -15.33 0.40
N TYR A 67 -1.84 -15.45 -0.15
CA TYR A 67 -1.03 -14.32 -0.60
C TYR A 67 -1.75 -13.35 -1.58
N PRO A 68 -2.44 -13.82 -2.64
CA PRO A 68 -3.15 -12.92 -3.56
C PRO A 68 -4.30 -12.17 -2.88
N TRP A 69 -5.01 -12.84 -1.97
CA TRP A 69 -6.11 -12.23 -1.22
C TRP A 69 -5.62 -11.14 -0.29
N MET A 70 -4.51 -11.37 0.42
CA MET A 70 -3.88 -10.33 1.24
C MET A 70 -3.59 -9.06 0.43
N HIS A 71 -3.01 -9.19 -0.78
CA HIS A 71 -2.71 -8.03 -1.62
C HIS A 71 -3.96 -7.35 -2.18
N ARG A 72 -4.97 -8.13 -2.60
CA ARG A 72 -6.25 -7.59 -3.08
C ARG A 72 -6.97 -6.82 -1.97
N THR A 73 -7.01 -7.35 -0.75
CA THR A 73 -7.63 -6.68 0.39
C THR A 73 -6.93 -5.36 0.71
N LEU A 74 -5.60 -5.31 0.63
CA LEU A 74 -4.86 -4.05 0.82
C LEU A 74 -5.17 -3.02 -0.27
N HIS A 75 -5.28 -3.44 -1.53
CA HIS A 75 -5.69 -2.55 -2.63
C HIS A 75 -7.12 -2.03 -2.44
N ILE A 76 -8.07 -2.89 -2.06
CA ILE A 76 -9.45 -2.49 -1.74
C ILE A 76 -9.45 -1.48 -0.59
N LEU A 77 -8.71 -1.76 0.49
CA LEU A 77 -8.62 -0.87 1.65
C LEU A 77 -7.99 0.48 1.30
N LEU A 78 -6.96 0.49 0.44
CA LEU A 78 -6.33 1.69 -0.06
C LEU A 78 -7.31 2.53 -0.91
N ALA A 79 -8.07 1.88 -1.81
CA ALA A 79 -9.11 2.51 -2.61
C ALA A 79 -10.24 3.11 -1.75
N LEU A 80 -10.72 2.38 -0.74
CA LEU A 80 -11.72 2.88 0.20
C LEU A 80 -11.20 4.08 1.00
N THR A 81 -9.94 4.06 1.40
CA THR A 81 -9.31 5.19 2.09
C THR A 81 -9.21 6.41 1.19
N ALA A 82 -8.81 6.24 -0.08
CA ALA A 82 -8.79 7.33 -1.05
C ALA A 82 -10.21 7.88 -1.31
N LEU A 83 -11.22 7.02 -1.40
CA LEU A 83 -12.61 7.45 -1.53
C LEU A 83 -13.06 8.28 -0.33
N ALA A 84 -12.75 7.86 0.89
CA ALA A 84 -13.08 8.65 2.08
C ALA A 84 -12.33 9.99 2.13
N CYS A 85 -11.08 10.04 1.66
CA CYS A 85 -10.35 11.30 1.49
C CYS A 85 -11.06 12.23 0.49
N LEU A 86 -11.52 11.69 -0.64
CA LEU A 86 -12.25 12.45 -1.65
C LEU A 86 -13.59 12.97 -1.12
N LEU A 87 -14.36 12.13 -0.42
CA LEU A 87 -15.62 12.53 0.23
C LEU A 87 -15.39 13.64 1.26
N ARG A 88 -14.31 13.55 2.05
CA ARG A 88 -13.93 14.63 2.98
C ARG A 88 -13.59 15.93 2.26
N LEU A 89 -12.81 15.85 1.18
CA LEU A 89 -12.47 17.02 0.33
C LEU A 89 -13.72 17.65 -0.29
N ALA A 90 -14.73 16.84 -0.63
CA ALA A 90 -16.01 17.30 -1.18
C ALA A 90 -16.97 17.87 -0.11
N GLY A 91 -16.58 17.92 1.17
CA GLY A 91 -17.45 18.41 2.26
C GLY A 91 -18.48 17.39 2.76
N HIS A 92 -18.34 16.11 2.40
CA HIS A 92 -19.23 15.02 2.79
C HIS A 92 -18.49 13.91 3.57
N PRO A 93 -17.84 14.20 4.71
CA PRO A 93 -17.13 13.18 5.47
C PRO A 93 -18.08 12.09 5.99
N LEU A 94 -17.63 10.83 5.92
CA LEU A 94 -18.38 9.70 6.46
C LEU A 94 -18.41 9.78 7.99
N ARG A 95 -19.60 9.65 8.59
CA ARG A 95 -19.77 9.83 10.05
C ARG A 95 -18.95 8.86 10.91
N TYR A 96 -18.85 7.60 10.50
CA TYR A 96 -18.23 6.52 11.29
C TYR A 96 -17.00 5.88 10.65
N LEU A 97 -16.78 6.12 9.36
CA LEU A 97 -15.67 5.57 8.56
C LEU A 97 -14.99 6.68 7.74
N ASP A 98 -14.80 7.83 8.38
CA ASP A 98 -14.07 8.96 7.82
C ASP A 98 -12.63 8.58 7.41
N ALA A 99 -12.03 9.39 6.53
CA ALA A 99 -10.65 9.32 6.08
C ALA A 99 -9.65 9.07 7.22
N TRP A 100 -9.81 9.69 8.39
CA TRP A 100 -8.91 9.44 9.53
C TRP A 100 -8.91 7.98 9.99
N ILE A 101 -10.11 7.39 10.11
CA ILE A 101 -10.28 6.02 10.59
C ILE A 101 -9.75 5.04 9.54
N LEU A 102 -10.14 5.20 8.28
CA LEU A 102 -9.66 4.35 7.20
C LEU A 102 -8.15 4.49 6.96
N LEU A 103 -7.58 5.67 7.15
CA LEU A 103 -6.13 5.88 7.11
C LEU A 103 -5.42 5.04 8.17
N ASN A 104 -5.91 5.05 9.41
CA ASN A 104 -5.31 4.27 10.51
C ASN A 104 -5.45 2.76 10.28
N ILE A 105 -6.61 2.31 9.78
CA ILE A 105 -6.82 0.89 9.42
C ILE A 105 -5.86 0.49 8.29
N THR A 106 -5.70 1.34 7.27
CA THR A 106 -4.75 1.12 6.16
C THR A 106 -3.32 1.07 6.65
N LEU A 107 -2.92 1.99 7.54
CA LEU A 107 -1.59 1.99 8.13
C LEU A 107 -1.34 0.71 8.92
N ALA A 108 -2.28 0.29 9.78
CA ALA A 108 -2.16 -0.92 10.56
C ALA A 108 -2.02 -2.16 9.65
N ALA A 109 -2.91 -2.33 8.67
CA ALA A 109 -2.86 -3.42 7.71
C ALA A 109 -1.56 -3.40 6.87
N GLY A 110 -1.13 -2.21 6.45
CA GLY A 110 0.12 -1.99 5.73
C GLY A 110 1.36 -2.31 6.57
N ALA A 111 1.35 -2.01 7.87
CA ALA A 111 2.41 -2.36 8.80
C ALA A 111 2.51 -3.88 8.99
N PHE A 112 1.39 -4.57 9.21
CA PHE A 112 1.35 -6.04 9.26
C PHE A 112 1.89 -6.66 7.96
N HIS A 113 1.49 -6.11 6.81
CA HIS A 113 2.02 -6.51 5.50
C HIS A 113 3.54 -6.30 5.40
N GLY A 114 4.05 -5.16 5.85
CA GLY A 114 5.49 -4.87 5.90
C GLY A 114 6.25 -5.86 6.78
N VAL A 115 5.76 -6.11 8.00
CA VAL A 115 6.34 -7.10 8.93
C VAL A 115 6.36 -8.50 8.30
N PHE A 116 5.29 -8.90 7.63
CA PHE A 116 5.25 -10.17 6.91
C PHE A 116 6.35 -10.27 5.85
N HIS A 117 6.60 -9.21 5.09
CA HIS A 117 7.67 -9.19 4.08
C HIS A 117 9.07 -9.15 4.69
N VAL A 118 9.26 -8.49 5.83
CA VAL A 118 10.51 -8.54 6.60
C VAL A 118 10.76 -9.96 7.09
N TRP A 119 9.77 -10.60 7.72
CA TRP A 119 9.88 -12.00 8.17
C TRP A 119 10.19 -12.96 7.01
N ARG A 120 9.53 -12.81 5.86
CA ARG A 120 9.85 -13.62 4.67
C ARG A 120 11.31 -13.46 4.24
N HIS A 121 11.81 -12.23 4.27
CA HIS A 121 13.18 -11.94 3.88
C HIS A 121 14.19 -12.51 4.87
N THR A 122 13.95 -12.39 6.18
CA THR A 122 14.92 -12.78 7.22
C THR A 122 14.80 -14.25 7.64
N ALA A 123 13.59 -14.79 7.79
CA ALA A 123 13.37 -16.15 8.27
C ALA A 123 13.33 -17.18 7.13
N LEU A 124 12.74 -16.82 5.98
CA LEU A 124 12.68 -17.72 4.82
C LEU A 124 13.83 -17.49 3.84
N TYR A 125 14.54 -16.36 3.92
CA TYR A 125 15.62 -16.02 2.98
C TYR A 125 15.13 -16.07 1.52
N ASP A 126 13.93 -15.55 1.25
CA ASP A 126 13.29 -15.60 -0.07
C ASP A 126 13.43 -14.31 -0.89
N ASN A 127 14.25 -13.37 -0.41
CA ASN A 127 14.51 -12.07 -1.02
C ASN A 127 13.25 -11.19 -1.21
N ALA A 128 12.19 -11.39 -0.42
CA ALA A 128 10.95 -10.62 -0.52
C ALA A 128 11.16 -9.10 -0.55
N LEU A 129 12.07 -8.55 0.26
CA LEU A 129 12.30 -7.11 0.33
C LEU A 129 12.92 -6.54 -0.96
N ARG A 130 13.73 -7.33 -1.68
CA ARG A 130 14.33 -6.92 -2.97
C ARG A 130 13.27 -6.67 -4.04
N LEU A 131 12.04 -7.17 -3.86
CA LEU A 131 10.91 -6.98 -4.78
C LEU A 131 10.35 -5.55 -4.72
N ILE A 132 10.36 -4.91 -3.55
CA ILE A 132 9.73 -3.61 -3.33
C ILE A 132 10.72 -2.50 -2.95
N LEU A 133 11.92 -2.83 -2.46
CA LEU A 133 12.93 -1.82 -2.15
C LEU A 133 13.70 -1.37 -3.40
N PRO A 134 14.06 -0.07 -3.49
CA PRO A 134 14.97 0.46 -4.51
C PRO A 134 16.30 -0.32 -4.55
N ARG A 135 16.89 -0.48 -5.74
CA ARG A 135 18.14 -1.23 -5.94
C ARG A 135 19.30 -0.71 -5.09
N ILE A 136 19.36 0.59 -4.84
CA ILE A 136 20.38 1.22 -4.00
C ILE A 136 20.40 0.68 -2.56
N MET A 137 19.28 0.12 -2.09
CA MET A 137 19.15 -0.46 -0.75
C MET A 137 19.52 -1.95 -0.70
N HIS A 138 19.71 -2.62 -1.85
CA HIS A 138 19.93 -4.07 -1.90
C HIS A 138 21.27 -4.51 -1.30
N LYS A 139 22.21 -3.58 -1.11
CA LYS A 139 23.47 -3.85 -0.41
C LYS A 139 23.32 -4.03 1.10
N TRP A 140 22.16 -3.64 1.66
CA TRP A 140 21.83 -3.75 3.08
C TRP A 140 20.83 -4.89 3.37
N LEU A 141 20.53 -5.74 2.38
CA LEU A 141 19.51 -6.78 2.41
C LEU A 141 20.09 -8.18 2.24
#